data_AF-A0A2N9Y0C2-F1
#
_entry.id   AF-A0A2N9Y0C2-F1
#
_cell.length_a   1.000
_cell.length_b   1.000
_cell.length_c   1.000
_cell.angle_alpha   90.00
_cell.angle_beta   90.00
_cell.angle_gamma   90.00
#
_symmetry.space_group_name_H-M   'P 1'
#
loop_
_entity.id
_entity.type
_entity.pdbx_description
1 polymer ?
#
loop_
_entity_poly.entity_id
_entity_poly.type
_entity_poly.pdbx_seq_one_letter_code
_entity_poly.pdbx_strand_id
1 'polypeptide(L)'
;MDKVYLPRIENPTVEQMQQYLEILRTNNGFLSLWKQLKSEPTSPGMEITLYSDNHETDIQTYMVLLGEETEEGYDVRTFYNPVAPCNPEAPEGMTYMLGDCFAASSTVRNFTMVIHVFAEFLTTGDVSKNLLN
;
A
#
# COMPACT_ATOMS: atom_id res chain seq x y z
N MET A 1 -10.64 13.82 -15.96
CA MET A 1 -9.45 14.12 -15.14
C MET A 1 -8.24 13.61 -15.88
N ASP A 2 -7.20 14.41 -15.98
CA ASP A 2 -5.98 14.01 -16.65
C ASP A 2 -5.11 13.18 -15.69
N LYS A 3 -4.52 12.09 -16.20
CA LYS A 3 -3.59 11.27 -15.42
C LYS A 3 -2.23 11.97 -15.40
N VAL A 4 -1.69 12.16 -14.20
CA VAL A 4 -0.32 12.65 -14.00
C VAL A 4 0.56 11.47 -13.64
N TYR A 5 1.67 11.30 -14.35
CA TYR A 5 2.66 10.27 -14.06
C TYR A 5 3.85 10.89 -13.34
N LEU A 6 4.14 10.39 -12.13
CA LEU A 6 5.34 10.79 -11.41
C LEU A 6 6.57 10.19 -12.10
N PRO A 7 7.71 10.91 -12.13
CA PRO A 7 8.95 10.36 -12.67
C PRO A 7 9.34 9.06 -11.95
N ARG A 8 9.76 8.05 -12.70
CA ARG A 8 10.34 6.84 -12.11
C ARG A 8 11.69 7.20 -11.47
N ILE A 9 11.91 6.71 -10.25
CA ILE A 9 13.19 6.82 -9.55
C ILE A 9 13.72 5.42 -9.26
N GLU A 10 15.05 5.29 -9.30
CA GLU A 10 15.76 4.05 -8.97
C GLU A 10 16.45 4.22 -7.63
N ASN A 11 16.40 3.17 -6.79
CA ASN A 11 17.01 3.16 -5.46
C ASN A 11 16.67 4.40 -4.62
N PRO A 12 15.37 4.69 -4.38
CA PRO A 12 14.98 5.90 -3.67
C PRO A 12 15.52 5.92 -2.24
N THR A 13 15.92 7.10 -1.79
CA THR A 13 16.12 7.36 -0.36
C THR A 13 14.79 7.38 0.38
N VAL A 14 14.83 7.24 1.71
CA VAL A 14 13.64 7.37 2.58
C VAL A 14 12.95 8.73 2.35
N GLU A 15 13.72 9.80 2.21
CA GLU A 15 13.17 11.15 1.97
C GLU A 15 12.45 11.26 0.62
N GLN A 16 13.05 10.73 -0.46
CA GLN A 16 12.41 10.72 -1.78
C GLN A 16 11.14 9.87 -1.80
N MET A 17 11.16 8.71 -1.13
CA MET A 17 9.98 7.87 -0.98
C MET A 17 8.87 8.63 -0.23
N GLN A 18 9.19 9.31 0.87
CA GLN A 18 8.22 10.11 1.63
C GLN A 18 7.62 11.26 0.81
N GLN A 19 8.44 11.96 0.02
CA GLN A 19 7.96 13.03 -0.88
C GLN A 19 6.94 12.49 -1.89
N TYR A 20 7.19 11.30 -2.43
CA TYR A 20 6.28 10.66 -3.38
C TYR A 20 4.98 10.19 -2.71
N LEU A 21 5.07 9.62 -1.50
CA LEU A 21 3.88 9.26 -0.73
C LEU A 21 3.03 10.50 -0.43
N GLU A 22 3.64 11.61 -0.01
CA GLU A 22 2.93 12.83 0.39
C GLU A 22 2.06 13.40 -0.73
N ILE A 23 2.42 13.18 -2.00
CA ILE A 23 1.57 13.52 -3.14
C ILE A 23 0.22 12.80 -3.06
N LEU A 24 0.20 11.53 -2.67
CA LEU A 24 -1.02 10.73 -2.56
C LEU A 24 -1.83 10.99 -1.28
N ARG A 25 -1.33 11.83 -0.36
CA ARG A 25 -2.06 12.19 0.87
C ARG A 25 -3.40 12.89 0.61
N THR A 26 -3.52 13.57 -0.54
CA THR A 26 -4.72 14.33 -0.90
C THR A 26 -5.17 14.11 -2.35
N ASN A 27 -4.44 13.25 -3.08
CA ASN A 27 -4.70 12.96 -4.49
C ASN A 27 -5.00 11.48 -4.67
N ASN A 28 -5.94 11.19 -5.56
CA ASN A 28 -6.27 9.83 -5.95
C ASN A 28 -5.21 9.30 -6.92
N GLY A 29 -4.83 8.04 -6.73
CA GLY A 29 -3.83 7.39 -7.55
C GLY A 29 -3.19 6.22 -6.84
N PHE A 30 -2.16 5.67 -7.46
CA PHE A 30 -1.39 4.59 -6.88
C PHE A 30 0.11 4.86 -6.99
N LEU A 31 0.87 4.23 -6.11
CA LEU A 31 2.32 4.24 -6.12
C LEU A 31 2.83 2.85 -5.78
N SER A 32 3.77 2.35 -6.58
CA SER A 32 4.41 1.06 -6.35
C SER A 32 5.90 1.21 -6.12
N LEU A 33 6.44 0.42 -5.21
CA LEU A 33 7.86 0.23 -5.00
C LEU A 33 8.18 -1.25 -5.11
N TRP A 34 9.09 -1.59 -6.01
CA TRP A 34 9.51 -2.97 -6.25
C TRP A 34 10.93 -3.19 -5.74
N LYS A 35 11.16 -4.34 -5.12
CA LYS A 35 12.48 -4.77 -4.65
C LYS A 35 12.74 -6.21 -5.06
N GLN A 36 13.90 -6.43 -5.67
CA GLN A 36 14.40 -7.77 -5.95
C GLN A 36 15.12 -8.30 -4.69
N LEU A 37 14.67 -9.45 -4.18
CA LEU A 37 15.20 -10.03 -2.94
C LEU A 37 16.61 -10.64 -3.09
N LYS A 38 17.03 -11.02 -4.30
CA LYS A 38 18.36 -11.62 -4.56
C LYS A 38 18.99 -11.09 -5.85
N SER A 39 20.30 -11.23 -5.93
CA SER A 39 21.13 -10.96 -7.12
C SER A 39 20.88 -11.91 -8.31
N GLU A 40 19.90 -12.83 -8.21
CA GLU A 40 19.53 -13.73 -9.29
C GLU A 40 18.32 -13.18 -10.05
N PRO A 41 18.37 -13.09 -11.40
CA PRO A 41 17.30 -12.55 -12.24
C PRO A 41 15.94 -13.25 -12.07
N THR A 42 15.94 -14.47 -11.52
CA THR A 42 14.79 -15.36 -11.37
C THR A 42 14.28 -15.44 -9.93
N SER A 43 14.89 -14.73 -8.97
CA SER A 43 14.39 -14.71 -7.60
C SER A 43 13.05 -13.97 -7.55
N PRO A 44 12.07 -14.49 -6.82
CA PRO A 44 10.81 -13.79 -6.63
C PRO A 44 11.04 -12.38 -6.11
N GLY A 45 10.35 -11.43 -6.75
CA GLY A 45 10.34 -10.03 -6.34
C GLY A 45 9.28 -9.77 -5.30
N MET A 46 9.48 -8.74 -4.49
CA MET A 46 8.40 -8.16 -3.68
C MET A 46 8.00 -6.81 -4.25
N GLU A 47 6.69 -6.57 -4.26
CA GLU A 47 6.11 -5.29 -4.66
C GLU A 47 5.22 -4.78 -3.53
N ILE A 48 5.44 -3.54 -3.12
CA ILE A 48 4.50 -2.82 -2.27
C ILE A 48 3.78 -1.75 -3.08
N THR A 49 2.45 -1.76 -3.06
CA THR A 49 1.59 -0.83 -3.78
C THR A 49 0.65 -0.11 -2.83
N LEU A 50 0.66 1.22 -2.87
CA LEU A 50 -0.32 2.09 -2.23
C LEU A 50 -1.40 2.46 -3.23
N TYR A 51 -2.66 2.28 -2.84
CA TYR A 51 -3.81 2.91 -3.46
C TYR A 51 -4.30 4.05 -2.56
N SER A 52 -4.60 5.19 -3.16
CA SER A 52 -5.21 6.33 -2.49
C SER A 52 -6.47 6.74 -3.24
N ASP A 53 -7.60 6.78 -2.54
CA ASP A 53 -8.89 7.14 -3.13
C ASP A 53 -9.79 7.85 -2.11
N ASN A 54 -10.61 8.79 -2.58
CA ASN A 54 -11.64 9.47 -1.81
C ASN A 54 -13.02 9.44 -2.47
N HIS A 55 -13.18 8.79 -3.63
CA HIS A 55 -14.39 8.88 -4.47
C HIS A 55 -15.67 8.41 -3.78
N GLU A 56 -15.60 7.46 -2.84
CA GLU A 56 -16.78 6.94 -2.16
C GLU A 56 -17.24 7.76 -0.94
N THR A 57 -16.30 8.44 -0.26
CA THR A 57 -16.58 8.99 1.08
C THR A 57 -16.15 10.45 1.27
N ASP A 58 -15.61 11.10 0.23
CA ASP A 58 -14.92 12.40 0.28
C ASP A 58 -13.75 12.48 1.29
N ILE A 59 -13.44 11.35 1.95
CA ILE A 59 -12.36 11.19 2.90
C ILE A 59 -11.27 10.35 2.24
N GLN A 60 -10.03 10.87 2.25
CA GLN A 60 -8.90 10.12 1.72
C GLN A 60 -8.72 8.81 2.47
N THR A 61 -8.80 7.72 1.72
CA THR A 61 -8.69 6.36 2.19
C THR A 61 -7.52 5.70 1.47
N TYR A 62 -6.79 4.87 2.20
CA TYR A 62 -5.55 4.25 1.73
C TYR A 62 -5.65 2.74 1.86
N MET A 63 -5.11 2.04 0.88
CA MET A 63 -4.92 0.59 0.90
C MET A 63 -3.48 0.29 0.50
N VAL A 64 -2.83 -0.62 1.22
CA VAL A 64 -1.47 -1.05 0.90
C VAL A 64 -1.48 -2.54 0.64
N LEU A 65 -0.98 -2.96 -0.52
CA LEU A 65 -0.81 -4.35 -0.90
C LEU A 65 0.69 -4.65 -0.94
N LEU A 66 1.13 -5.63 -0.18
CA LEU A 66 2.46 -6.22 -0.28
C LEU A 66 2.32 -7.58 -0.96
N GLY A 67 2.78 -7.66 -2.20
CA GLY A 67 2.78 -8.87 -3.00
C GLY A 67 4.13 -9.54 -3.04
N GLU A 68 4.12 -10.87 -2.96
CA GLU A 68 5.30 -11.73 -3.01
C GLU A 68 5.04 -12.89 -3.97
N GLU A 69 5.92 -13.08 -4.93
CA GLU A 69 5.96 -14.33 -5.71
C GLU A 69 6.52 -15.46 -4.82
N THR A 70 5.82 -16.58 -4.75
CA THR A 70 6.24 -17.77 -4.00
C THR A 70 6.37 -18.96 -4.95
N GLU A 71 6.94 -20.07 -4.47
CA GLU A 71 6.99 -21.32 -5.26
C GLU A 71 5.58 -21.87 -5.57
N GLU A 72 4.58 -21.50 -4.76
CA GLU A 72 3.20 -22.00 -4.85
C GLU A 72 2.25 -21.02 -5.56
N GLY A 73 2.68 -19.77 -5.81
CA GLY A 73 1.85 -18.77 -6.46
C GLY A 73 2.24 -17.34 -6.10
N TYR A 74 1.23 -16.52 -5.80
CA TYR A 74 1.40 -15.12 -5.43
C TYR A 74 0.63 -14.84 -4.15
N ASP A 75 1.34 -14.46 -3.11
CA ASP A 75 0.77 -14.12 -1.81
C ASP A 75 0.65 -12.60 -1.67
N VAL A 76 -0.46 -12.14 -1.10
CA VAL A 76 -0.73 -10.72 -0.87
C VAL A 76 -1.06 -10.49 0.59
N ARG A 77 -0.34 -9.57 1.22
CA ARG A 77 -0.63 -9.05 2.56
C ARG A 77 -1.14 -7.62 2.47
N THR A 78 -2.09 -7.27 3.33
CA THR A 78 -2.69 -5.93 3.38
C THR A 78 -2.94 -5.51 4.83
N PHE A 79 -3.36 -4.27 5.04
CA PHE A 79 -3.89 -3.89 6.35
C PHE A 79 -5.05 -4.80 6.74
N TYR A 80 -5.15 -5.10 8.04
CA TYR A 80 -6.30 -5.78 8.61
C TYR A 80 -6.91 -4.92 9.71
N ASN A 81 -7.94 -4.18 9.34
CA ASN A 81 -8.68 -3.25 10.20
C ASN A 81 -10.16 -3.68 10.30
N PRO A 82 -10.46 -4.85 10.88
CA PRO A 82 -11.83 -5.33 11.02
C PRO A 82 -12.59 -4.51 12.08
N VAL A 83 -13.92 -4.49 11.95
CA VAL A 83 -14.77 -4.03 13.06
C VAL A 83 -14.61 -4.96 14.25
N ALA A 84 -14.28 -4.35 15.38
CA ALA A 84 -14.19 -5.01 16.67
C ALA A 84 -15.03 -4.24 17.69
N PRO A 85 -15.46 -4.87 18.81
CA PRO A 85 -16.15 -4.15 19.89
C PRO A 85 -15.37 -2.94 20.42
N CYS A 86 -14.03 -2.96 20.25
CA CYS A 86 -13.11 -1.88 20.60
C CYS A 86 -12.80 -0.90 19.45
N ASN A 87 -13.29 -1.14 18.23
CA ASN A 87 -13.14 -0.27 17.07
C ASN A 87 -14.45 -0.20 16.26
N PRO A 88 -15.50 0.45 16.79
CA PRO A 88 -16.79 0.58 16.12
C PRO A 88 -16.76 1.50 14.89
N GLU A 89 -15.65 2.23 14.67
CA GLU A 89 -15.45 3.11 13.51
C GLU A 89 -14.73 2.41 12.34
N ALA A 90 -14.35 1.14 12.49
CA ALA A 90 -13.71 0.41 11.41
C ALA A 90 -14.66 0.21 10.22
N PRO A 91 -14.13 0.17 8.98
CA PRO A 91 -14.95 0.03 7.79
C PRO A 91 -15.59 -1.36 7.69
N GLU A 92 -16.89 -1.43 7.40
CA GLU A 92 -17.60 -2.68 7.12
C GLU A 92 -17.91 -2.84 5.63
N GLY A 93 -18.01 -4.09 5.19
CA GLY A 93 -18.44 -4.43 3.84
C GLY A 93 -17.34 -4.29 2.80
N MET A 94 -17.71 -3.76 1.64
CA MET A 94 -16.82 -3.58 0.49
C MET A 94 -16.60 -2.09 0.23
N THR A 95 -15.45 -1.76 -0.32
CA THR A 95 -15.11 -0.41 -0.78
C THR A 95 -14.44 -0.48 -2.14
N TYR A 96 -14.60 0.59 -2.92
CA TYR A 96 -13.96 0.70 -4.23
C TYR A 96 -12.72 1.60 -4.13
N MET A 97 -11.58 1.06 -4.56
CA MET A 97 -10.30 1.77 -4.68
C MET A 97 -9.93 1.85 -6.16
N LEU A 98 -9.96 3.07 -6.72
CA LEU A 98 -9.69 3.37 -8.13
C LEU A 98 -10.56 2.57 -9.13
N GLY A 99 -11.76 2.16 -8.71
CA GLY A 99 -12.72 1.39 -9.50
C GLY A 99 -12.70 -0.12 -9.24
N ASP A 100 -11.74 -0.64 -8.47
CA ASP A 100 -11.66 -2.04 -8.09
C ASP A 100 -12.25 -2.26 -6.68
N CYS A 101 -12.91 -3.40 -6.47
CA CYS A 101 -13.68 -3.68 -5.25
C CYS A 101 -12.87 -4.52 -4.25
N PHE A 102 -12.74 -4.04 -3.01
CA PHE A 102 -11.98 -4.66 -1.93
C PHE A 102 -12.80 -4.74 -0.65
N ALA A 103 -12.37 -5.58 0.31
CA ALA A 103 -12.94 -5.57 1.65
C ALA A 103 -12.59 -4.25 2.32
N ALA A 104 -13.58 -3.54 2.87
CA ALA A 104 -13.33 -2.23 3.48
C ALA A 104 -12.33 -2.31 4.66
N SER A 105 -12.26 -3.47 5.33
CA SER A 105 -11.28 -3.78 6.38
C SER A 105 -9.83 -3.83 5.90
N SER A 106 -9.56 -3.83 4.59
CA SER A 106 -8.20 -3.70 4.04
C SER A 106 -7.70 -2.26 3.96
N THR A 107 -8.53 -1.29 4.37
CA THR A 107 -8.24 0.14 4.24
C THR A 107 -7.99 0.83 5.57
N VAL A 108 -7.23 1.93 5.50
CA VAL A 108 -6.96 2.82 6.62
C VAL A 108 -7.10 4.28 6.20
N ARG A 109 -7.36 5.15 7.17
CA ARG A 109 -7.33 6.62 6.98
C ARG A 109 -6.10 7.28 7.60
N ASN A 110 -5.35 6.53 8.41
CA ASN A 110 -4.14 7.03 9.06
C ASN A 110 -2.95 6.96 8.11
N PHE A 111 -2.65 8.08 7.46
CA PHE A 111 -1.55 8.18 6.51
C PHE A 111 -0.17 7.91 7.14
N THR A 112 0.00 8.14 8.44
CA THR A 112 1.25 7.80 9.15
C THR A 112 1.55 6.31 9.12
N MET A 113 0.51 5.45 9.12
CA MET A 113 0.69 4.00 8.98
C MET A 113 1.24 3.64 7.60
N VAL A 114 0.79 4.32 6.55
CA VAL A 114 1.28 4.13 5.18
C VAL A 114 2.76 4.46 5.10
N ILE A 115 3.18 5.62 5.64
CA ILE A 115 4.60 6.02 5.68
C ILE A 115 5.43 4.97 6.43
N HIS A 116 4.96 4.48 7.57
CA HIS A 116 5.67 3.50 8.38
C HIS A 116 5.90 2.19 7.62
N VAL A 117 4.85 1.67 6.97
CA VAL A 117 4.91 0.44 6.18
C VAL A 117 5.89 0.56 5.00
N PHE A 118 5.85 1.67 4.25
CA PHE A 118 6.78 1.88 3.14
C PHE A 118 8.23 2.09 3.60
N ALA A 119 8.44 2.75 4.75
CA ALA A 119 9.77 2.91 5.32
C ALA A 119 10.37 1.57 5.76
N GLU A 120 9.56 0.67 6.35
CA GLU A 120 9.99 -0.69 6.67
C GLU A 120 10.37 -1.45 5.41
N PHE A 121 9.49 -1.47 4.40
CA PHE A 121 9.75 -2.15 3.13
C PHE A 121 11.01 -1.65 2.42
N LEU A 122 11.21 -0.34 2.34
CA LEU A 122 12.42 0.22 1.72
C LEU A 122 13.69 -0.27 2.42
N THR A 123 13.66 -0.31 3.76
CA THR A 123 14.81 -0.66 4.61
C THR A 123 15.10 -2.16 4.59
N THR A 124 14.10 -3.00 4.82
CA THR A 124 14.26 -4.45 5.04
C THR A 124 14.00 -5.25 3.77
N GLY A 125 13.16 -4.73 2.88
CA GLY A 125 12.61 -5.46 1.74
C GLY A 125 11.37 -6.27 2.04
N ASP A 126 10.81 -6.14 3.25
CA ASP A 126 9.60 -6.82 3.69
C ASP A 126 8.85 -5.90 4.70
N VAL A 127 7.65 -6.27 5.10
CA VAL A 127 6.87 -5.58 6.14
C VAL A 127 6.47 -6.58 7.21
N SER A 128 6.55 -6.18 8.47
CA SER A 128 6.14 -7.02 9.59
C SER A 128 4.69 -7.49 9.47
N LYS A 129 4.44 -8.76 9.83
CA LYS A 129 3.08 -9.33 9.93
C LYS A 129 2.17 -8.63 10.95
N ASN A 130 2.76 -7.82 11.85
CA ASN A 130 1.99 -6.98 12.77
C ASN A 130 1.39 -5.75 12.08
N LEU A 131 1.93 -5.33 10.92
CA LEU A 131 1.43 -4.19 10.16
C LEU A 131 0.57 -4.63 8.97
N LEU A 132 0.98 -5.68 8.25
CA LEU A 132 0.25 -6.24 7.11
C LEU A 132 0.09 -7.76 7.27
N ASN A 133 -1.12 -8.27 7.10
CA ASN A 133 -1.45 -9.69 7.27
C ASN A 133 -2.23 -10.24 6.07
#